data_AF-A0AAV6G7I3-F1
#
_entry.id   AF-A0AAV6G7I3-F1
#
_cell.length_a   1.000
_cell.length_b   1.000
_cell.length_c   1.000
_cell.angle_alpha   90.00
_cell.angle_beta   90.00
_cell.angle_gamma   90.00
#
_symmetry.space_group_name_H-M   'P 1'
#
loop_
_entity.id
_entity.type
_entity.pdbx_description
1 polymer ?
#
loop_
_entity_poly.entity_id
_entity_poly.type
_entity_poly.pdbx_seq_one_letter_code
_entity_poly.pdbx_strand_id
1 'polypeptide(L)'
;MGGQAKSKKKSKSKKTRSNGVGAGLVAFTAQDRIKVRMQEKAKKKTAEKYTVEQLLEKVEESMDNFDLPMARLFCQRALDIESTNLEVLDMMGNICAELVQVFLKAVELSPEQGHSKYMYLGQIHTGQEAIDYFRKGIEIMTSTLDTQQPSAASAEGASACGEEDEPAVSGKDLSVAFCSMAEIYFTDLW
;
A
#
# COMPACT_ATOMS: atom_id res chain seq x y z
N MET A 1 -9.92 -49.76 -63.08
CA MET A 1 -10.75 -48.55 -63.17
C MET A 1 -9.86 -47.35 -62.88
N GLY A 2 -9.58 -46.54 -63.90
CA GLY A 2 -8.77 -45.34 -63.81
C GLY A 2 -9.64 -44.08 -63.64
N GLY A 3 -9.06 -43.04 -63.05
CA GLY A 3 -9.66 -41.70 -62.95
C GLY A 3 -8.72 -40.71 -62.28
N GLN A 4 -7.93 -39.98 -63.08
CA GLN A 4 -7.23 -38.74 -62.70
C GLN A 4 -8.16 -37.52 -62.93
N ALA A 5 -8.06 -36.49 -62.08
CA ALA A 5 -8.08 -35.05 -62.43
C ALA A 5 -7.99 -34.20 -61.13
N LYS A 6 -6.86 -33.56 -60.80
CA LYS A 6 -6.41 -32.19 -61.14
C LYS A 6 -7.19 -31.03 -60.47
N SER A 7 -6.55 -30.51 -59.41
CA SER A 7 -6.40 -29.12 -58.92
C SER A 7 -7.23 -27.94 -59.49
N LYS A 8 -7.67 -27.05 -58.59
CA LYS A 8 -7.68 -25.59 -58.84
C LYS A 8 -7.58 -24.77 -57.54
N LYS A 9 -6.61 -23.85 -57.55
CA LYS A 9 -6.20 -22.89 -56.53
C LYS A 9 -6.82 -21.53 -56.87
N LYS A 10 -7.53 -20.87 -55.94
CA LYS A 10 -7.95 -19.44 -55.94
C LYS A 10 -8.31 -19.11 -54.48
N SER A 11 -8.10 -17.94 -53.88
CA SER A 11 -7.44 -16.67 -54.18
C SER A 11 -7.69 -15.82 -52.93
N LYS A 12 -6.68 -15.07 -52.44
CA LYS A 12 -6.79 -14.14 -51.30
C LYS A 12 -7.93 -13.13 -51.49
N SER A 13 -8.69 -12.85 -50.43
CA SER A 13 -9.43 -11.59 -50.27
C SER A 13 -9.02 -10.91 -48.97
N LYS A 14 -8.20 -9.87 -49.12
CA LYS A 14 -7.69 -8.95 -48.11
C LYS A 14 -8.87 -8.08 -47.66
N LYS A 15 -9.43 -8.30 -46.46
CA LYS A 15 -10.53 -7.47 -45.96
C LYS A 15 -9.97 -6.23 -45.27
N THR A 16 -10.25 -5.12 -45.93
CA THR A 16 -9.82 -3.74 -45.68
C THR A 16 -10.21 -3.26 -44.29
N ARG A 17 -9.27 -2.57 -43.63
CA ARG A 17 -9.49 -1.77 -42.42
C ARG A 17 -10.47 -0.64 -42.76
N SER A 18 -11.64 -0.63 -42.13
CA SER A 18 -12.51 0.54 -42.06
C SER A 18 -12.26 1.27 -40.75
N ASN A 19 -11.50 2.37 -40.81
CA ASN A 19 -11.46 3.38 -39.76
C ASN A 19 -12.82 4.10 -39.76
N GLY A 20 -13.69 3.73 -38.84
CA GLY A 20 -14.86 4.53 -38.45
C GLY A 20 -14.47 5.40 -37.27
N VAL A 21 -14.20 6.68 -37.54
CA VAL A 21 -14.03 7.72 -36.53
C VAL A 21 -15.41 8.19 -36.10
N GLY A 22 -15.71 8.12 -34.81
CA GLY A 22 -16.92 8.72 -34.23
C GLY A 22 -17.14 8.31 -32.77
N ALA A 23 -17.30 9.32 -31.91
CA ALA A 23 -17.67 9.30 -30.50
C ALA A 23 -16.51 9.15 -29.47
N GLY A 24 -16.42 10.18 -28.63
CA GLY A 24 -15.31 10.50 -27.74
C GLY A 24 -14.96 9.40 -26.74
N LEU A 25 -13.67 9.06 -26.74
CA LEU A 25 -13.04 8.36 -25.63
C LEU A 25 -11.70 9.05 -25.43
N VAL A 26 -11.52 9.64 -24.25
CA VAL A 26 -10.27 10.26 -23.79
C VAL A 26 -9.12 9.36 -24.23
N ALA A 27 -8.25 9.88 -25.10
CA ALA A 27 -7.21 9.11 -25.74
C ALA A 27 -6.14 8.75 -24.69
N PHE A 28 -6.35 7.63 -24.00
CA PHE A 28 -5.34 7.03 -23.12
C PHE A 28 -4.02 6.99 -23.87
N THR A 29 -3.01 7.65 -23.30
CA THR A 29 -1.67 7.73 -23.88
C THR A 29 -1.09 6.32 -23.97
N ALA A 30 -0.04 6.13 -24.78
CA ALA A 30 0.63 4.84 -24.87
C ALA A 30 1.10 4.34 -23.48
N GLN A 31 1.47 5.26 -22.57
CA GLN A 31 1.83 4.95 -21.20
C GLN A 31 0.64 4.46 -20.37
N ASP A 32 -0.53 5.08 -20.47
CA ASP A 32 -1.71 4.65 -19.71
C ASP A 32 -2.21 3.28 -20.15
N ARG A 33 -2.13 2.98 -21.44
CA ARG A 33 -2.48 1.65 -21.98
C ARG A 33 -1.52 0.56 -21.49
N ILE A 34 -0.25 0.90 -21.29
CA ILE A 34 0.75 -0.01 -20.72
C ILE A 34 0.50 -0.19 -19.22
N LYS A 35 0.20 0.88 -18.48
CA LYS A 35 -0.15 0.83 -17.05
C LYS A 35 -1.41 -0.02 -16.81
N VAL A 36 -2.48 0.20 -17.56
CA VAL A 36 -3.73 -0.60 -17.46
C VAL A 36 -3.47 -2.07 -17.76
N ARG A 37 -2.67 -2.39 -18.79
CA ARG A 37 -2.31 -3.79 -19.11
C ARG A 37 -1.39 -4.42 -18.07
N MET A 38 -0.52 -3.66 -17.44
CA MET A 38 0.32 -4.13 -16.33
C MET A 38 -0.52 -4.37 -15.08
N GLN A 39 -1.44 -3.46 -14.76
CA GLN A 39 -2.40 -3.61 -13.67
C GLN A 39 -3.33 -4.81 -13.90
N GLU A 40 -3.89 -5.01 -15.10
CA GLU A 40 -4.69 -6.20 -15.40
C GLU A 40 -3.88 -7.50 -15.32
N LYS A 41 -2.64 -7.51 -15.80
CA LYS A 41 -1.76 -8.69 -15.68
C LYS A 41 -1.37 -8.98 -14.23
N ALA A 42 -1.16 -7.94 -13.43
CA ALA A 42 -0.92 -8.06 -11.99
C ALA A 42 -2.18 -8.55 -11.27
N LYS A 43 -3.36 -8.01 -11.58
CA LYS A 43 -4.66 -8.49 -11.06
C LYS A 43 -4.93 -9.94 -11.43
N LYS A 44 -4.58 -10.37 -12.66
CA LYS A 44 -4.78 -11.75 -13.12
C LYS A 44 -3.82 -12.76 -12.46
N LYS A 45 -2.53 -12.43 -12.35
CA LYS A 45 -1.56 -13.21 -11.54
C LYS A 45 -1.89 -13.18 -10.05
N THR A 46 -2.57 -12.10 -9.66
CA THR A 46 -3.26 -11.77 -8.41
C THR A 46 -4.24 -12.83 -7.95
N ALA A 47 -5.32 -12.86 -8.73
CA ALA A 47 -6.45 -13.77 -8.63
C ALA A 47 -6.05 -15.23 -8.83
N GLU A 48 -4.95 -15.52 -9.53
CA GLU A 48 -4.40 -16.88 -9.62
C GLU A 48 -3.84 -17.42 -8.28
N LYS A 49 -3.55 -16.56 -7.28
CA LYS A 49 -3.00 -16.99 -5.99
C LYS A 49 -4.00 -16.99 -4.83
N TYR A 50 -4.96 -16.07 -4.82
CA TYR A 50 -6.02 -15.98 -3.79
C TYR A 50 -7.29 -15.36 -4.40
N THR A 51 -8.46 -15.89 -4.05
CA THR A 51 -9.76 -15.26 -4.36
C THR A 51 -10.13 -14.20 -3.32
N VAL A 52 -11.15 -13.38 -3.59
CA VAL A 52 -11.61 -12.37 -2.64
C VAL A 52 -12.13 -13.03 -1.37
N GLU A 53 -12.87 -14.13 -1.49
CA GLU A 53 -13.42 -14.88 -0.35
C GLU A 53 -12.31 -15.44 0.56
N GLN A 54 -11.21 -15.95 -0.02
CA GLN A 54 -10.06 -16.43 0.75
C GLN A 54 -9.30 -15.30 1.45
N LEU A 55 -9.34 -14.08 0.90
CA LEU A 55 -8.77 -12.92 1.57
C LEU A 55 -9.65 -12.47 2.71
N LEU A 56 -10.98 -12.53 2.56
CA LEU A 56 -11.94 -12.21 3.62
C LEU A 56 -11.82 -13.16 4.82
N GLU A 57 -11.68 -14.47 4.57
CA GLU A 57 -11.44 -15.45 5.65
C GLU A 57 -10.18 -15.08 6.46
N LYS A 58 -9.11 -14.63 5.79
CA LYS A 58 -7.90 -14.15 6.47
C LYS A 58 -8.07 -12.81 7.19
N VAL A 59 -8.95 -11.94 6.71
CA VAL A 59 -9.30 -10.70 7.41
C VAL A 59 -9.96 -11.06 8.74
N GLU A 60 -10.96 -11.94 8.72
CA GLU A 60 -11.65 -12.43 9.92
C GLU A 60 -10.68 -13.10 10.90
N GLU A 61 -9.83 -14.03 10.42
CA GLU A 61 -8.79 -14.65 11.25
C GLU A 61 -7.85 -13.62 11.88
N SER A 62 -7.45 -12.59 11.13
CA SER A 62 -6.56 -11.54 11.65
C SER A 62 -7.27 -10.66 12.69
N MET A 63 -8.56 -10.36 12.47
CA MET A 63 -9.39 -9.61 13.41
C MET A 63 -9.63 -10.38 14.71
N ASP A 64 -9.90 -11.69 14.63
CA ASP A 64 -10.04 -12.57 15.81
C ASP A 64 -8.74 -12.64 16.63
N ASN A 65 -7.59 -12.52 15.97
CA ASN A 65 -6.27 -12.45 16.58
C ASN A 65 -5.84 -11.03 17.02
N PHE A 66 -6.69 -10.01 16.81
CA PHE A 66 -6.40 -8.59 17.04
C PHE A 66 -5.22 -8.03 16.22
N ASP A 67 -4.84 -8.69 15.13
CA ASP A 67 -3.84 -8.20 14.18
C ASP A 67 -4.51 -7.30 13.11
N LEU A 68 -4.95 -6.13 13.58
CA LEU A 68 -5.59 -5.11 12.75
C LEU A 68 -4.69 -4.62 11.58
N PRO A 69 -3.36 -4.46 11.74
CA PRO A 69 -2.47 -4.14 10.62
C PRO A 69 -2.49 -5.18 9.50
N MET A 70 -2.44 -6.48 9.84
CA MET A 70 -2.54 -7.55 8.84
C MET A 70 -3.93 -7.63 8.21
N ALA A 71 -4.99 -7.47 9.01
CA ALA A 71 -6.36 -7.41 8.50
C ALA A 71 -6.52 -6.31 7.43
N ARG A 72 -5.96 -5.12 7.69
CA ARG A 72 -5.92 -4.01 6.72
C ARG A 72 -5.22 -4.39 5.42
N LEU A 73 -4.07 -5.06 5.48
CA LEU A 73 -3.33 -5.48 4.29
C LEU A 73 -4.13 -6.49 3.44
N PHE A 74 -4.84 -7.43 4.08
CA PHE A 74 -5.72 -8.35 3.36
C PHE A 74 -6.92 -7.64 2.72
N CYS A 75 -7.55 -6.69 3.42
CA CYS A 75 -8.59 -5.84 2.83
C CYS A 75 -8.06 -5.06 1.62
N GLN A 76 -6.87 -4.45 1.73
CA GLN A 76 -6.26 -3.71 0.62
C GLN A 76 -6.05 -4.63 -0.59
N ARG A 77 -5.62 -5.87 -0.32
CA ARG A 77 -5.42 -6.87 -1.36
C ARG A 77 -6.72 -7.31 -2.01
N ALA A 78 -7.80 -7.46 -1.24
CA ALA A 78 -9.12 -7.77 -1.78
C ALA A 78 -9.63 -6.64 -2.68
N LEU A 79 -9.43 -5.37 -2.29
CA LEU A 79 -9.79 -4.20 -3.10
C LEU A 79 -8.95 -4.04 -4.39
N ASP A 80 -7.70 -4.51 -4.39
CA ASP A 80 -6.89 -4.55 -5.62
C ASP A 80 -7.53 -5.46 -6.69
N ILE A 81 -8.15 -6.57 -6.25
CA ILE A 81 -8.85 -7.53 -7.11
C ILE A 81 -10.23 -6.98 -7.47
N GLU A 82 -11.05 -6.66 -6.48
CA GLU A 82 -12.41 -6.14 -6.63
C GLU A 82 -12.58 -4.81 -5.88
N SER A 83 -12.34 -3.70 -6.58
CA SER A 83 -12.35 -2.36 -5.98
C SER A 83 -13.74 -1.83 -5.60
N THR A 84 -14.82 -2.54 -5.96
CA THR A 84 -16.21 -2.13 -5.72
C THR A 84 -16.93 -3.08 -4.77
N ASN A 85 -16.23 -4.01 -4.13
CA ASN A 85 -16.83 -4.89 -3.13
C ASN A 85 -17.14 -4.08 -1.87
N LEU A 86 -18.42 -3.85 -1.60
CA LEU A 86 -18.89 -3.04 -0.48
C LEU A 86 -18.53 -3.66 0.87
N GLU A 87 -18.55 -4.99 0.97
CA GLU A 87 -18.23 -5.70 2.21
C GLU A 87 -16.78 -5.44 2.62
N VAL A 88 -15.84 -5.57 1.67
CA VAL A 88 -14.42 -5.29 1.90
C VAL A 88 -14.20 -3.81 2.25
N LEU A 89 -14.94 -2.89 1.62
CA LEU A 89 -14.85 -1.46 1.91
C LEU A 89 -15.34 -1.15 3.34
N ASP A 90 -16.46 -1.74 3.76
CA ASP A 90 -17.02 -1.56 5.10
C ASP A 90 -16.06 -2.12 6.17
N MET A 91 -15.51 -3.32 5.96
CA MET A 91 -14.50 -3.90 6.85
C MET A 91 -13.24 -3.05 6.92
N MET A 92 -12.72 -2.59 5.77
CA MET A 92 -11.56 -1.69 5.74
C MET A 92 -11.84 -0.41 6.54
N GLY A 93 -13.02 0.18 6.38
CA GLY A 93 -13.43 1.36 7.12
C GLY A 93 -13.42 1.14 8.64
N ASN A 94 -13.99 0.03 9.10
CA ASN A 94 -14.02 -0.32 10.52
C ASN A 94 -12.62 -0.55 11.09
N ILE A 95 -11.78 -1.34 10.40
CA ILE A 95 -10.40 -1.59 10.82
C ILE A 95 -9.60 -0.28 10.91
N CYS A 96 -9.73 0.60 9.92
CA CYS A 96 -9.08 1.90 9.93
C CYS A 96 -9.57 2.78 11.09
N ALA A 97 -10.88 2.83 11.36
CA ALA A 97 -11.43 3.60 12.46
C ALA A 97 -10.90 3.14 13.82
N GLU A 98 -10.85 1.83 14.05
CA GLU A 98 -10.31 1.25 15.28
C GLU A 98 -8.81 1.54 15.45
N LEU A 99 -8.02 1.36 14.39
CA LEU A 99 -6.58 1.67 14.40
C LEU A 99 -6.32 3.13 14.78
N VAL A 100 -7.09 4.08 14.23
CA VAL A 100 -6.96 5.50 14.57
C VAL A 100 -7.21 5.72 16.07
N GLN A 101 -8.27 5.16 16.63
CA GLN A 101 -8.60 5.33 18.04
C GLN A 101 -7.52 4.76 18.97
N VAL A 102 -6.99 3.58 18.65
CA VAL A 102 -5.93 2.93 19.43
C VAL A 102 -4.65 3.78 19.42
N PHE A 103 -4.23 4.28 18.26
CA PHE A 103 -3.03 5.11 18.17
C PHE A 103 -3.20 6.48 18.82
N LEU A 104 -4.37 7.12 18.70
CA LEU A 104 -4.65 8.36 19.43
C LEU A 104 -4.56 8.14 20.94
N LYS A 105 -5.11 7.04 21.45
CA LYS A 105 -4.98 6.70 22.87
C LYS A 105 -3.52 6.46 23.27
N ALA A 106 -2.74 5.79 22.42
CA ALA A 106 -1.32 5.58 22.66
C ALA A 106 -0.52 6.92 22.67
N VAL A 107 -0.91 7.89 21.85
CA VAL A 107 -0.34 9.25 21.85
C VAL A 107 -0.70 10.01 23.13
N GLU A 108 -1.95 9.90 23.60
CA GLU A 108 -2.36 10.50 24.88
C GLU A 108 -1.57 9.94 26.07
N LEU A 109 -1.30 8.63 26.06
CA LEU A 109 -0.62 7.96 27.16
C LEU A 109 0.91 8.17 27.12
N SER A 110 1.53 8.20 25.94
CA SER A 110 2.98 8.31 25.80
C SER A 110 3.41 9.15 24.59
N PRO A 111 3.28 10.48 24.63
CA PRO A 111 3.51 11.33 23.44
C PRO A 111 4.97 11.42 22.96
N GLU A 112 5.94 10.98 23.77
CA GLU A 112 7.37 11.12 23.46
C GLU A 112 8.06 9.81 23.10
N GLN A 113 7.35 8.68 23.16
CA GLN A 113 7.93 7.35 22.93
C GLN A 113 7.26 6.66 21.75
N GLY A 114 7.94 5.74 21.08
CA GLY A 114 7.38 4.93 20.00
C GLY A 114 7.02 5.75 18.75
N HIS A 115 7.91 5.77 17.78
CA HIS A 115 7.70 6.49 16.51
C HIS A 115 6.61 5.86 15.63
N SER A 116 6.40 4.55 15.74
CA SER A 116 5.48 3.76 14.91
C SER A 116 4.05 4.30 14.93
N LYS A 117 3.51 4.71 16.10
CA LYS A 117 2.14 5.26 16.20
C LYS A 117 1.98 6.56 15.41
N TYR A 118 3.00 7.41 15.39
CA TYR A 118 3.00 8.65 14.64
C TYR A 118 3.11 8.40 13.13
N MET A 119 3.90 7.39 12.72
CA MET A 119 3.96 6.97 11.32
C MET A 119 2.61 6.46 10.82
N TYR A 120 1.95 5.61 11.61
CA TYR A 120 0.62 5.10 11.25
C TYR A 120 -0.44 6.19 11.21
N LEU A 121 -0.48 7.10 12.20
CA LEU A 121 -1.40 8.23 12.20
C LEU A 121 -1.17 9.14 10.98
N GLY A 122 0.09 9.41 10.63
CA GLY A 122 0.44 10.19 9.44
C GLY A 122 -0.04 9.55 8.13
N GLN A 123 0.00 8.22 8.02
CA GLN A 123 -0.49 7.49 6.84
C GLN A 123 -2.02 7.45 6.71
N ILE A 124 -2.76 7.65 7.80
CA ILE A 124 -4.23 7.59 7.82
C ILE A 124 -4.86 8.98 7.64
N HIS A 125 -4.23 10.02 8.17
CA HIS A 125 -4.68 11.41 8.00
C HIS A 125 -4.23 11.97 6.64
N THR A 126 -4.72 13.17 6.30
CA THR A 126 -4.37 13.86 5.04
C THR A 126 -4.01 15.32 5.31
N GLY A 127 -3.31 15.95 4.38
CA GLY A 127 -2.93 17.36 4.46
C GLY A 127 -2.05 17.70 5.67
N GLN A 128 -2.37 18.79 6.37
CA GLN A 128 -1.52 19.32 7.45
C GLN A 128 -1.47 18.40 8.68
N GLU A 129 -2.56 17.74 9.03
CA GLU A 129 -2.61 16.82 10.17
C GLU A 129 -1.64 15.65 9.99
N ALA A 130 -1.59 15.10 8.77
CA ALA A 130 -0.64 14.04 8.43
C ALA A 130 0.82 14.50 8.59
N ILE A 131 1.14 15.72 8.16
CA ILE A 131 2.49 16.31 8.29
C ILE A 131 2.87 16.48 9.76
N ASP A 132 1.94 16.93 10.61
CA ASP A 132 2.21 17.14 12.02
C ASP A 132 2.53 15.81 12.72
N TYR A 133 1.81 14.74 12.38
CA TYR A 133 2.11 13.39 12.86
C TYR A 133 3.47 12.88 12.35
N PHE A 134 3.75 12.98 11.05
CA PHE A 134 5.04 12.57 10.50
C PHE A 134 6.20 13.33 11.12
N ARG A 135 6.05 14.66 11.29
CA ARG A 135 7.05 15.50 11.93
C ARG A 135 7.34 15.04 13.36
N LYS A 136 6.32 14.74 14.15
CA LYS A 136 6.51 14.25 15.52
C LYS A 136 7.19 12.88 15.55
N GLY A 137 6.80 11.97 14.66
CA GLY A 137 7.45 10.66 14.58
C GLY A 137 8.90 10.74 14.10
N ILE A 138 9.23 11.63 13.16
CA ILE A 138 10.60 11.91 12.70
C ILE A 138 11.47 12.47 13.84
N GLU A 139 10.93 13.37 14.66
CA GLU A 139 11.60 13.91 15.85
C GLU A 139 11.99 12.78 16.82
N ILE A 140 11.05 11.86 17.11
CA ILE A 140 11.29 10.69 17.96
C ILE A 140 12.32 9.75 17.32
N MET A 141 12.20 9.43 16.03
CA MET A 141 13.17 8.59 15.30
C MET A 141 14.59 9.16 15.31
N THR A 142 14.71 10.49 15.20
CA THR A 142 16.02 11.17 15.24
C THR A 142 16.61 11.08 16.64
N SER A 143 15.78 11.30 17.66
CA SER A 143 16.20 11.22 19.07
C SER A 143 16.63 9.80 19.47
N THR A 144 15.93 8.77 18.98
CA THR A 144 16.32 7.38 19.21
C THR A 144 17.61 7.01 18.49
N LEU A 145 17.81 7.47 17.25
CA LEU A 145 19.08 7.26 16.52
C LEU A 145 20.27 7.92 17.21
N ASP A 146 20.12 9.16 17.69
CA ASP A 146 21.17 9.89 18.40
C ASP A 146 21.54 9.19 19.72
N THR A 147 20.54 8.57 20.37
CA THR A 147 20.75 7.79 21.60
C THR A 147 21.37 6.42 21.32
N GLN A 148 21.06 5.81 20.16
CA GLN A 148 21.61 4.52 19.72
C GLN A 148 23.05 4.60 19.19
N GLN A 149 23.51 5.77 18.74
CA GLN A 149 24.93 5.97 18.45
C GLN A 149 25.70 5.98 19.76
N PRO A 150 26.57 4.99 20.04
CA PRO A 150 27.44 5.06 21.21
C PRO A 150 28.38 6.25 21.01
N SER A 151 28.13 7.32 21.76
CA SER A 151 29.17 8.29 22.04
C SER A 151 30.37 7.51 22.58
N ALA A 152 31.53 7.65 21.92
CA ALA A 152 32.79 7.02 22.32
C ALA A 152 33.37 7.60 23.63
N ALA A 153 32.50 8.03 24.56
CA ALA A 153 32.85 8.75 25.77
C ALA A 153 31.80 8.55 26.86
N SER A 154 31.50 7.32 27.25
CA SER A 154 30.98 6.99 28.59
C SER A 154 31.11 5.50 28.85
N ALA A 155 32.30 5.09 29.28
CA ALA A 155 32.44 3.93 30.13
C ALA A 155 31.94 4.30 31.53
N GLU A 156 31.19 3.38 32.15
CA GLU A 156 30.81 3.32 33.57
C GLU A 156 29.61 4.17 34.02
N GLY A 157 28.51 3.48 34.36
CA GLY A 157 27.44 4.04 35.20
C GLY A 157 26.06 3.54 34.82
N ALA A 158 25.53 2.62 35.62
CA ALA A 158 24.24 1.96 35.45
C ALA A 158 23.03 2.90 35.33
N SER A 159 22.05 2.53 34.48
CA SER A 159 20.65 2.52 34.88
C SER A 159 19.85 1.55 34.01
N ALA A 160 19.32 0.52 34.66
CA ALA A 160 18.36 -0.41 34.09
C ALA A 160 17.00 0.28 33.97
N CYS A 161 16.55 0.51 32.74
CA CYS A 161 15.14 0.75 32.42
C CYS A 161 14.86 -0.11 31.19
N GLY A 162 13.96 -1.09 31.32
CA GLY A 162 13.70 -2.08 30.28
C GLY A 162 13.26 -1.42 28.98
N GLU A 163 14.09 -1.54 27.96
CA GLU A 163 13.66 -1.37 26.59
C GLU A 163 12.99 -2.69 26.20
N GLU A 164 11.66 -2.68 26.23
CA GLU A 164 10.89 -3.63 25.45
C GLU A 164 11.34 -3.49 24.00
N ASP A 165 11.54 -4.62 23.34
CA ASP A 165 12.15 -4.88 22.02
C ASP A 165 11.58 -3.99 20.89
N GLU A 166 11.81 -2.68 20.94
CA GLU A 166 11.49 -1.74 19.85
C GLU A 166 12.56 -1.93 18.77
N PRO A 167 12.17 -2.25 17.53
CA PRO A 167 13.12 -2.49 16.46
C PRO A 167 14.00 -1.26 16.30
N ALA A 168 15.32 -1.46 16.31
CA ALA A 168 16.29 -0.39 16.16
C ALA A 168 15.96 0.42 14.90
N VAL A 169 15.57 1.68 15.11
CA VAL A 169 15.30 2.64 14.03
C VAL A 169 16.54 2.72 13.16
N SER A 170 16.39 2.52 11.84
CA SER A 170 17.50 2.65 10.90
C SER A 170 17.41 3.98 10.14
N GLY A 171 18.54 4.45 9.60
CA GLY A 171 18.54 5.62 8.71
C GLY A 171 17.66 5.44 7.46
N LYS A 172 17.35 4.19 7.06
CA LYS A 172 16.41 3.92 5.96
C LYS A 172 14.98 4.25 6.37
N ASP A 173 14.58 3.93 7.61
CA ASP A 173 13.23 4.19 8.10
C ASP A 173 12.96 5.71 8.17
N LEU A 174 13.97 6.46 8.62
CA LEU A 174 13.95 7.92 8.61
C LEU A 174 13.84 8.50 7.19
N SER A 175 14.56 7.92 6.22
CA SER A 175 14.46 8.30 4.82
C SER A 175 13.05 8.04 4.25
N VAL A 176 12.44 6.89 4.60
CA VAL A 176 11.07 6.55 4.20
C VAL A 176 10.06 7.53 4.81
N ALA A 177 10.23 7.90 6.09
CA ALA A 177 9.38 8.89 6.73
C ALA A 177 9.47 10.26 6.04
N PHE A 178 10.67 10.73 5.71
CA PHE A 178 10.85 11.98 4.96
C PHE A 178 10.24 11.92 3.55
N CYS A 179 10.40 10.81 2.83
CA CYS A 179 9.75 10.62 1.52
C CYS A 179 8.23 10.67 1.63
N SER A 180 7.66 10.02 2.65
CA SER A 180 6.21 10.01 2.90
C SER A 180 5.69 11.42 3.18
N MET A 181 6.39 12.19 4.02
CA MET A 181 6.03 13.58 4.30
C MET A 181 6.14 14.46 3.04
N ALA A 182 7.18 14.26 2.22
CA ALA A 182 7.34 14.98 0.95
C ALA A 182 6.21 14.65 -0.04
N GLU A 183 5.77 13.40 -0.12
CA GLU A 183 4.64 13.00 -0.96
C GLU A 183 3.38 13.81 -0.63
N ILE A 184 3.06 13.99 0.65
CA ILE A 184 1.90 14.79 1.09
C ILE A 184 2.01 16.24 0.61
N TYR A 185 3.18 16.86 0.68
CA TYR A 185 3.39 18.20 0.11
C TYR A 185 3.14 18.24 -1.40
N PHE A 186 3.41 17.14 -2.11
CA PHE A 186 3.20 17.05 -3.55
C PHE A 186 1.80 16.57 -3.95
N THR A 187 0.99 16.02 -3.04
CA THR A 187 -0.36 15.51 -3.36
C THR A 187 -1.49 16.32 -2.74
N ASP A 188 -1.31 16.80 -1.51
CA ASP A 188 -2.42 17.29 -0.67
C ASP A 188 -2.36 18.81 -0.44
N LEU A 189 -1.16 19.41 -0.45
CA LEU A 189 -0.97 20.84 -0.19
C LEU A 189 -0.66 21.60 -1.50
N TRP A 190 -1.71 21.93 -2.25
CA TRP A 190 -1.66 22.84 -3.41
C TRP A 190 -2.81 23.83 -3.43
#